data_AF-A0A519MNA6-F1
#
_entry.id   AF-A0A519MNA6-F1
#
_cell.length_a   1.000
_cell.length_b   1.000
_cell.length_c   1.000
_cell.angle_alpha   90.00
_cell.angle_beta   90.00
_cell.angle_gamma   90.00
#
_symmetry.space_group_name_H-M   'P 1'
#
loop_
_entity.id
_entity.type
_entity.pdbx_description
1 polymer ?
#
loop_
_entity_poly.entity_id
_entity_poly.type
_entity_poly.pdbx_seq_one_letter_code
_entity_poly.pdbx_strand_id
1 'polypeptide(L)'
;LLSDGDEDEGESKTYGSLMAAVRTILIADLVMSLDNVIAVAAAAHGNVVLLVLGLAISIPLVIFGSTLMIKLMERFPIIVLLGAALIGWVGGETIANDAALHGYAVAHPSLHYVAAALGAALVVGAGKFWASRSRRASAAS
;
A
#
# COMPACT_ATOMS: atom_id res chain seq x y z
N LEU A 1 -42.08 -10.35 -29.64
CA LEU A 1 -41.42 -9.04 -29.41
C LEU A 1 -40.99 -9.01 -27.96
N LEU A 2 -39.68 -8.81 -27.74
CA LEU A 2 -39.02 -8.45 -26.48
C LEU A 2 -38.90 -9.56 -25.42
N SER A 3 -37.77 -10.26 -25.45
CA SER A 3 -37.11 -10.77 -24.25
C SER A 3 -35.65 -11.03 -24.60
N ASP A 4 -34.82 -9.98 -24.56
CA ASP A 4 -33.36 -10.14 -24.61
C ASP A 4 -32.64 -8.87 -24.10
N GLY A 5 -32.90 -8.47 -22.85
CA GLY A 5 -32.43 -7.17 -22.33
C GLY A 5 -31.80 -7.14 -20.94
N ASP A 6 -31.87 -8.20 -20.13
CA ASP A 6 -31.58 -8.08 -18.69
C ASP A 6 -30.35 -8.89 -18.20
N GLU A 7 -29.61 -9.57 -19.07
CA GLU A 7 -28.45 -10.39 -18.66
C GLU A 7 -27.08 -9.68 -18.77
N ASP A 8 -26.99 -8.52 -19.45
CA ASP A 8 -25.71 -7.85 -19.75
C ASP A 8 -25.27 -6.79 -18.70
N GLU A 9 -26.17 -6.38 -17.80
CA GLU A 9 -25.87 -5.32 -16.80
C GLU A 9 -25.13 -5.83 -15.54
N GLY A 10 -25.25 -7.11 -15.20
CA GLY A 10 -24.61 -7.71 -14.02
C GLY A 10 -23.15 -8.12 -14.26
N GLU A 11 -22.86 -8.65 -15.45
CA GLU A 11 -21.52 -9.07 -15.85
C GLU A 11 -20.63 -7.84 -16.12
N SER A 12 -21.15 -6.83 -16.83
CA SER A 12 -20.43 -5.59 -17.12
C SER A 12 -20.05 -4.80 -15.87
N LYS A 13 -20.89 -4.75 -14.83
CA LYS A 13 -20.57 -4.13 -13.53
C LYS A 13 -19.47 -4.90 -12.79
N THR A 14 -19.47 -6.23 -12.85
CA THR A 14 -18.47 -7.08 -12.18
C THR A 14 -17.12 -6.96 -12.86
N TYR A 15 -17.06 -7.07 -14.19
CA TYR A 15 -15.85 -6.82 -14.98
C TYR A 15 -15.32 -5.39 -14.79
N GLY A 16 -16.21 -4.40 -14.72
CA GLY A 16 -15.84 -3.01 -14.41
C GLY A 16 -15.18 -2.86 -13.04
N SER A 17 -15.68 -3.54 -12.01
CA SER A 17 -15.11 -3.50 -10.65
C SER A 17 -13.74 -4.19 -10.57
N LEU A 18 -13.56 -5.31 -11.27
CA LEU A 18 -12.31 -6.05 -11.29
C LEU A 18 -11.24 -5.30 -12.08
N MET A 19 -11.60 -4.73 -13.24
CA MET A 19 -10.71 -3.88 -14.03
C MET A 19 -10.32 -2.61 -13.26
N ALA A 20 -11.25 -2.01 -12.51
CA ALA A 20 -10.97 -0.87 -11.64
C ALA A 20 -9.97 -1.24 -10.53
N ALA A 21 -10.17 -2.37 -9.84
CA ALA A 21 -9.27 -2.84 -8.79
C ALA A 21 -7.86 -3.15 -9.33
N VAL A 22 -7.76 -3.85 -10.46
CA VAL A 22 -6.49 -4.13 -11.14
C VAL A 22 -5.78 -2.83 -11.53
N ARG A 23 -6.50 -1.86 -12.09
CA ARG A 23 -5.95 -0.55 -12.44
C ARG A 23 -5.42 0.19 -11.21
N THR A 24 -6.14 0.17 -10.09
CA THR A 24 -5.69 0.78 -8.84
C THR A 24 -4.42 0.12 -8.31
N ILE A 25 -4.34 -1.22 -8.33
CA ILE A 25 -3.15 -1.97 -7.91
C ILE A 25 -1.96 -1.63 -8.81
N LEU A 26 -2.14 -1.64 -10.13
CA LEU A 26 -1.06 -1.33 -11.08
C LEU A 26 -0.53 0.11 -10.91
N ILE A 27 -1.41 1.08 -10.68
CA ILE A 27 -0.98 2.47 -10.45
C ILE A 27 -0.20 2.57 -9.14
N ALA A 28 -0.70 1.95 -8.06
CA ALA A 28 -0.02 1.97 -6.76
C ALA A 28 1.36 1.28 -6.84
N ASP A 29 1.42 0.12 -7.49
CA ASP A 29 2.66 -0.62 -7.68
C ASP A 29 3.63 0.16 -8.55
N LEU A 30 3.20 0.84 -9.62
CA LEU A 30 4.08 1.68 -10.44
C LEU A 30 4.63 2.89 -9.67
N VAL A 31 3.80 3.59 -8.90
CA VAL A 31 4.24 4.76 -8.10
C VAL A 31 5.23 4.34 -7.01
N MET A 32 4.96 3.23 -6.32
CA MET A 32 5.84 2.72 -5.27
C MET A 32 7.09 2.05 -5.84
N SER A 33 6.95 1.31 -6.94
CA SER A 33 8.06 0.58 -7.55
C SER A 33 8.97 1.47 -8.39
N LEU A 34 8.57 2.68 -8.78
CA LEU A 34 9.48 3.62 -9.44
C LEU A 34 10.73 3.85 -8.57
N ASP A 35 10.54 4.14 -7.30
CA ASP A 35 11.63 4.32 -6.34
C ASP A 35 12.37 3.01 -6.08
N ASN A 36 11.65 1.89 -5.99
CA ASN A 36 12.27 0.57 -5.81
C ASN A 36 13.11 0.14 -7.03
N VAL A 37 12.67 0.45 -8.25
CA VAL A 37 13.38 0.16 -9.50
C VAL A 37 14.61 1.04 -9.62
N ILE A 38 14.55 2.31 -9.22
CA ILE A 38 15.72 3.20 -9.18
C ILE A 38 16.76 2.67 -8.18
N ALA A 39 16.34 2.21 -7.00
CA ALA A 39 17.24 1.60 -6.02
C ALA A 39 17.91 0.32 -6.54
N VAL A 40 17.15 -0.56 -7.19
CA VAL A 40 17.69 -1.78 -7.83
C VAL A 40 18.59 -1.43 -9.01
N ALA A 41 18.26 -0.42 -9.81
CA ALA A 41 19.10 0.05 -10.92
C ALA A 41 20.44 0.61 -10.41
N ALA A 42 20.43 1.33 -9.29
CA ALA A 42 21.64 1.80 -8.61
C ALA A 42 22.49 0.63 -8.09
N ALA A 43 21.87 -0.38 -7.47
CA ALA A 43 22.55 -1.58 -6.97
C ALA A 43 23.06 -2.50 -8.11
N ALA A 44 22.38 -2.53 -9.24
CA ALA A 44 22.75 -3.32 -10.41
C ALA A 44 23.91 -2.71 -11.21
N HIS A 45 24.43 -1.54 -10.81
CA HIS A 45 25.55 -0.85 -11.46
C HIS A 45 25.41 -0.73 -13.00
N GLY A 46 24.18 -0.53 -13.49
CA GLY A 46 23.89 -0.41 -14.93
C GLY A 46 23.70 -1.73 -15.68
N ASN A 47 23.73 -2.89 -14.99
CA ASN A 47 23.43 -4.17 -15.62
C ASN A 47 21.92 -4.39 -15.75
N VAL A 48 21.38 -4.00 -16.91
CA VAL A 48 19.96 -4.13 -17.27
C VAL A 48 19.46 -5.57 -17.16
N VAL A 49 20.32 -6.57 -17.38
CA VAL A 49 19.93 -7.99 -17.29
C VAL A 49 19.56 -8.37 -15.85
N LEU A 50 20.34 -7.90 -14.85
CA LEU A 50 20.03 -8.16 -13.44
C LEU A 50 18.75 -7.45 -12.99
N LEU A 51 18.50 -6.25 -13.48
CA LEU A 51 17.27 -5.49 -13.22
C LEU A 51 16.05 -6.24 -13.78
N VAL A 52 16.10 -6.63 -15.06
CA VAL A 52 15.00 -7.34 -15.73
C VAL A 52 14.72 -8.68 -15.07
N LEU A 53 15.74 -9.45 -14.69
CA LEU A 53 15.57 -10.71 -13.97
C LEU A 53 14.94 -10.51 -12.58
N GLY A 54 15.39 -9.49 -11.83
CA GLY A 54 14.81 -9.16 -10.53
C GLY A 54 13.32 -8.81 -10.63
N LEU A 55 12.95 -7.98 -11.61
CA LEU A 55 11.56 -7.60 -11.84
C LEU A 55 10.70 -8.79 -12.32
N ALA A 56 11.23 -9.60 -13.24
CA ALA A 56 10.54 -10.76 -13.79
C ALA A 56 10.23 -11.81 -12.71
N ILE A 57 11.10 -11.97 -11.71
CA ILE A 57 10.87 -12.88 -10.57
C ILE A 57 9.93 -12.24 -9.54
N SER A 58 9.99 -10.93 -9.34
CA SER A 58 9.19 -10.21 -8.34
C SER A 58 7.70 -10.23 -8.65
N ILE A 59 7.30 -10.04 -9.91
CA ILE A 59 5.86 -9.97 -10.29
C ILE A 59 5.10 -11.26 -9.94
N PRO A 60 5.55 -12.47 -10.35
CA PRO A 60 4.90 -13.72 -9.94
C PRO A 60 4.88 -13.88 -8.42
N LEU A 61 5.98 -13.56 -7.74
CA LEU A 61 6.07 -13.67 -6.29
C LEU A 61 5.02 -12.80 -5.58
N VAL A 62 4.81 -11.57 -6.04
CA VAL A 62 3.78 -10.66 -5.51
C VAL A 62 2.38 -11.19 -5.81
N ILE A 63 2.11 -11.67 -7.01
CA ILE A 63 0.80 -12.22 -7.38
C ILE A 63 0.44 -13.43 -6.49
N PHE A 64 1.34 -14.41 -6.38
CA PHE A 64 1.12 -15.59 -5.53
C PHE A 64 1.09 -15.22 -4.04
N GLY A 65 2.00 -14.35 -3.61
CA GLY A 65 2.10 -13.87 -2.24
C GLY A 65 0.86 -13.09 -1.80
N SER A 66 0.27 -12.29 -2.68
CA SER A 66 -0.95 -11.52 -2.40
C SER A 66 -2.13 -12.42 -2.05
N THR A 67 -2.30 -13.55 -2.73
CA THR A 67 -3.38 -14.50 -2.44
C THR A 67 -3.22 -15.11 -1.04
N LEU A 68 -2.00 -15.46 -0.66
CA LEU A 68 -1.69 -15.92 0.70
C LEU A 68 -1.95 -14.82 1.74
N MET A 69 -1.49 -13.61 1.45
CA MET A 69 -1.64 -12.46 2.34
C MET A 69 -3.11 -12.09 2.53
N ILE A 70 -3.92 -12.10 1.48
CA ILE A 70 -5.37 -11.86 1.53
C ILE A 70 -6.03 -12.87 2.48
N LYS A 71 -5.78 -14.16 2.29
CA LYS A 71 -6.31 -15.21 3.20
C LYS A 71 -5.90 -14.99 4.65
N LEU A 72 -4.67 -14.53 4.87
CA LEU A 72 -4.15 -14.27 6.20
C LEU A 72 -4.82 -13.04 6.84
N MET A 73 -5.04 -11.97 6.08
CA MET A 73 -5.76 -10.77 6.53
C MET A 73 -7.25 -11.06 6.81
N GLU A 74 -7.89 -11.90 6.00
CA GLU A 74 -9.26 -12.37 6.24
C GLU A 74 -9.34 -13.20 7.53
N ARG A 75 -8.35 -14.05 7.79
CA ARG A 75 -8.31 -14.88 9.00
C ARG A 75 -7.94 -14.09 10.25
N PHE A 76 -7.05 -13.11 10.12
CA PHE A 76 -6.51 -12.31 11.23
C PHE A 76 -6.54 -10.81 10.88
N PRO A 77 -7.69 -10.13 11.08
CA PRO A 77 -7.84 -8.71 10.74
C PRO A 77 -6.87 -7.77 11.48
N ILE A 78 -6.32 -8.22 12.62
CA ILE A 78 -5.30 -7.50 13.39
C ILE A 78 -4.05 -7.19 12.56
N ILE A 79 -3.75 -8.01 11.54
CA ILE A 79 -2.58 -7.84 10.67
C ILE A 79 -2.65 -6.53 9.89
N VAL A 80 -3.85 -6.12 9.45
CA VAL A 80 -4.04 -4.85 8.74
C VAL A 80 -3.71 -3.68 9.66
N LEU A 81 -4.13 -3.75 10.93
CA LEU A 81 -3.84 -2.72 11.93
C LEU A 81 -2.34 -2.64 12.23
N LEU A 82 -1.69 -3.79 12.42
CA LEU A 82 -0.25 -3.86 12.67
C LEU A 82 0.55 -3.37 11.46
N GLY A 83 0.17 -3.75 10.25
CA GLY A 83 0.79 -3.27 9.00
C GLY A 83 0.66 -1.76 8.85
N ALA A 84 -0.53 -1.19 9.11
CA ALA A 84 -0.73 0.25 9.08
C ALA A 84 0.12 0.99 10.12
N ALA A 85 0.21 0.45 11.35
CA ALA A 85 1.06 1.01 12.39
C ALA A 85 2.54 0.97 12.00
N LEU A 86 3.00 -0.14 11.44
CA LEU A 86 4.38 -0.32 10.98
C LEU A 86 4.73 0.64 9.83
N ILE A 87 3.84 0.80 8.85
CA ILE A 87 4.05 1.76 7.75
C ILE A 87 4.14 3.19 8.27
N GLY A 88 3.26 3.57 9.21
CA GLY A 88 3.32 4.88 9.85
C GLY A 88 4.58 5.09 10.69
N TRP A 89 5.05 4.04 11.37
CA TRP A 89 6.31 4.06 12.11
C TRP A 89 7.50 4.31 11.17
N VAL A 90 7.65 3.48 10.13
CA VAL A 90 8.74 3.59 9.16
C VAL A 90 8.69 4.93 8.44
N GLY A 91 7.51 5.41 8.06
CA GLY A 91 7.36 6.73 7.43
C GLY A 91 7.78 7.86 8.38
N GLY A 92 7.36 7.81 9.64
CA GLY A 92 7.76 8.79 10.66
C GLY A 92 9.27 8.77 10.94
N GLU A 93 9.86 7.59 11.00
CA GLU A 93 11.31 7.40 11.15
C GLU A 93 12.09 7.91 9.92
N THR A 94 11.59 7.63 8.71
CA THR A 94 12.22 8.06 7.45
C THR A 94 12.22 9.58 7.33
N ILE A 95 11.11 10.24 7.70
CA ILE A 95 11.01 11.71 7.73
C ILE A 95 11.95 12.30 8.79
N ALA A 96 12.03 11.69 9.98
CA ALA A 96 12.89 12.16 11.07
C ALA A 96 14.40 12.03 10.76
N ASN A 97 14.77 11.04 9.95
CA ASN A 97 16.14 10.77 9.53
C ASN A 97 16.54 11.48 8.23
N ASP A 98 15.62 12.19 7.57
CA ASP A 98 15.93 12.94 6.34
C ASP A 98 16.93 14.08 6.62
N ALA A 99 17.81 14.36 5.65
CA ALA A 99 18.97 15.24 5.78
C ALA A 99 18.61 16.68 6.23
N ALA A 100 17.37 17.11 5.99
CA ALA A 100 16.84 18.40 6.42
C ALA A 100 16.64 18.54 7.95
N LEU A 101 16.47 17.42 8.67
CA LEU A 101 16.29 17.38 10.12
C LEU A 101 17.53 16.92 10.88
N HIS A 102 18.57 16.47 10.16
CA HIS A 102 19.78 15.87 10.74
C HIS A 102 20.53 16.80 11.72
N GLY A 103 20.42 18.12 11.56
CA GLY A 103 20.97 19.11 12.50
C GLY A 103 20.20 19.27 13.82
N TYR A 104 18.90 18.97 13.83
CA TYR A 104 18.03 19.03 15.02
C TYR A 104 17.86 17.65 15.68
N ALA A 105 17.90 16.57 14.90
CA ALA A 105 17.73 15.18 15.34
C ALA A 105 18.92 14.67 16.18
N VAL A 106 20.15 15.15 15.92
CA VAL A 106 21.35 14.81 16.71
C VAL A 106 21.30 15.39 18.13
N ALA A 107 20.53 16.46 18.36
CA ALA A 107 20.43 17.10 19.67
C ALA A 107 19.45 16.39 20.63
N HIS A 108 18.49 15.61 20.12
CA HIS A 108 17.50 14.91 20.95
C HIS A 108 17.22 13.49 20.41
N PRO A 109 17.90 12.46 20.94
CA PRO A 109 17.63 11.06 20.60
C PRO A 109 16.18 10.64 20.89
N SER A 110 15.39 11.37 21.66
CA SER A 110 13.97 11.05 21.82
C SER A 110 13.11 11.40 20.59
N LEU A 111 13.57 12.29 19.70
CA LEU A 111 12.78 12.77 18.57
C LEU A 111 12.46 11.68 17.54
N HIS A 112 13.36 10.73 17.30
CA HIS A 112 13.10 9.65 16.34
C HIS A 112 11.98 8.71 16.83
N TYR A 113 12.00 8.32 18.11
CA TYR A 113 10.94 7.50 18.70
C TYR A 113 9.60 8.25 18.76
N VAL A 114 9.62 9.55 19.06
CA VAL A 114 8.41 10.38 19.08
C VAL A 114 7.84 10.55 17.68
N ALA A 115 8.66 10.83 16.67
CA ALA A 115 8.22 10.96 15.28
C ALA A 115 7.66 9.65 14.72
N ALA A 116 8.31 8.52 15.00
CA ALA A 116 7.84 7.21 14.57
C ALA A 116 6.53 6.80 15.29
N ALA A 117 6.43 7.05 16.60
CA ALA A 117 5.20 6.82 17.36
C ALA A 117 4.05 7.73 16.89
N LEU A 118 4.32 9.00 16.59
CA LEU A 118 3.35 9.93 16.03
C LEU A 118 2.91 9.52 14.63
N GLY A 119 3.84 9.08 13.77
CA GLY A 119 3.52 8.55 12.43
C GLY A 119 2.61 7.33 12.51
N ALA A 120 2.93 6.36 13.37
CA ALA A 120 2.09 5.20 13.62
C ALA A 120 0.70 5.59 14.17
N ALA A 121 0.65 6.49 15.14
CA ALA A 121 -0.60 6.97 15.74
C ALA A 121 -1.47 7.74 14.73
N LEU A 122 -0.88 8.56 13.88
CA LEU A 122 -1.57 9.30 12.82
C LEU A 122 -2.16 8.35 11.78
N VAL A 123 -1.38 7.38 11.28
CA VAL A 123 -1.86 6.43 10.26
C VAL A 123 -2.99 5.56 10.82
N VAL A 124 -2.82 5.02 12.02
CA VAL A 124 -3.88 4.21 12.66
C VAL A 124 -5.11 5.06 13.01
N GLY A 125 -4.90 6.28 13.50
CA GLY A 125 -5.96 7.23 13.86
C GLY A 125 -6.77 7.68 12.66
N ALA A 126 -6.11 8.11 11.58
CA ALA A 126 -6.74 8.48 10.31
C ALA A 126 -7.48 7.30 9.68
N GLY A 127 -6.87 6.11 9.68
CA GLY A 127 -7.50 4.87 9.20
C GLY A 127 -8.79 4.54 9.95
N LYS A 128 -8.78 4.62 11.29
CA LYS A 128 -9.99 4.44 12.11
C LYS A 128 -11.03 5.54 11.89
N PHE A 129 -10.60 6.79 11.76
CA PHE A 129 -11.48 7.94 11.55
C PHE A 129 -12.23 7.84 10.20
N TRP A 130 -11.52 7.56 9.11
CA TRP A 130 -12.16 7.38 7.80
C TRP A 130 -13.04 6.12 7.73
N ALA A 131 -12.60 5.01 8.32
CA ALA A 131 -13.43 3.80 8.42
C ALA A 131 -14.71 4.02 9.25
N SER A 132 -14.68 4.91 10.26
CA SER A 132 -15.87 5.28 11.02
C SER A 132 -16.83 6.17 10.22
N ARG A 133 -16.30 7.03 9.34
CA ARG A 133 -17.09 7.93 8.49
C ARG A 133 -17.79 7.19 7.35
N SER A 134 -17.11 6.24 6.69
CA SER A 134 -17.72 5.42 5.64
C SER A 134 -18.83 4.51 6.17
N ARG A 135 -18.68 3.95 7.38
CA ARG A 135 -19.76 3.17 8.03
C ARG A 135 -20.98 4.01 8.39
N ARG A 136 -20.78 5.30 8.72
CA ARG A 136 -21.88 6.23 9.01
C ARG A 136 -22.63 6.66 7.75
N ALA A 137 -21.95 6.75 6.61
CA ALA A 137 -22.56 7.05 5.32
C ALA A 137 -23.42 5.90 4.79
N SER A 138 -22.99 4.64 4.97
CA SER A 138 -23.78 3.45 4.56
C SER A 138 -24.96 3.12 5.48
N ALA A 139 -25.03 3.71 6.68
CA ALA A 139 -26.15 3.53 7.62
C ALA A 139 -27.22 4.62 7.51
N ALA A 140 -27.01 5.61 6.63
CA ALA A 140 -27.91 6.75 6.41
C ALA A 140 -28.56 6.75 5.01
N SER A 141 -28.34 5.69 4.21
CA SER A 141 -28.98 5.40 2.93
C SER A 141 -29.85 4.16 3.05
#